data_AF-F4S9P4-F1
#
_entry.id   AF-F4S9P4-F1
#
_cell.length_a   1.000
_cell.length_b   1.000
_cell.length_c   1.000
_cell.angle_alpha   90.00
_cell.angle_beta   90.00
_cell.angle_gamma   90.00
#
_symmetry.space_group_name_H-M   'P 1'
#
loop_
_entity.id
_entity.type
_entity.pdbx_description
1 polymer ?
#
loop_
_entity_poly.entity_id
_entity_poly.type
_entity_poly.pdbx_seq_one_letter_code
_entity_poly.pdbx_strand_id
1 'polypeptide(L)'
;MSTKQKTSNEQSNTPVFTLTAADITKAKENLGDETQYKHLLENGSNFIEWKKNTTRALKALIGIKNYWDNPLPVSNYIERKRDGLAMSVINKTIHQTLKVVTDDANTANNAMDSLQNHFRKGGRTAQFSLFDKLIHLRLNLNESEMITHMSNIDAIISEIESTGFTWTSDSVKGLFYQIHMPAEMTKEINKELDNKYDKKSPNFKLKDVKAAIQIYLAREKTASETITISNLSTQVETILQPVIHALLETSENQSYEMEARTRALDKARQRTTTIARLPYVNARICCRRSEG
;
A
#
# COMPACT_ATOMS: atom_id res chain seq x y z
N MET A 1 -10.67 22.04 72.77
CA MET A 1 -9.33 22.07 72.14
C MET A 1 -9.53 21.98 70.65
N SER A 2 -9.22 23.05 69.92
CA SER A 2 -9.54 23.23 68.49
C SER A 2 -8.23 23.30 67.72
N THR A 3 -7.93 22.29 66.91
CA THR A 3 -6.69 22.20 66.14
C THR A 3 -6.96 22.56 64.69
N LYS A 4 -6.54 23.77 64.31
CA LYS A 4 -6.52 24.28 62.93
C LYS A 4 -5.57 23.44 62.07
N GLN A 5 -6.09 22.81 61.02
CA GLN A 5 -5.27 22.34 59.90
C GLN A 5 -4.87 23.54 59.04
N LYS A 6 -3.55 23.75 58.92
CA LYS A 6 -2.92 24.75 58.06
C LYS A 6 -2.52 24.06 56.76
N THR A 7 -3.26 24.29 55.70
CA THR A 7 -2.94 23.91 54.32
C THR A 7 -1.76 24.77 53.84
N SER A 8 -0.60 24.15 53.62
CA SER A 8 0.53 24.76 52.93
C SER A 8 0.39 24.50 51.43
N ASN A 9 -0.11 25.51 50.72
CA ASN A 9 -0.05 25.60 49.26
C ASN A 9 1.36 26.07 48.89
N GLU A 10 2.25 25.14 48.54
CA GLU A 10 3.51 25.49 47.90
C GLU A 10 3.24 25.82 46.42
N GLN A 11 3.04 27.11 46.14
CA GLN A 11 3.21 27.64 44.79
C GLN A 11 4.68 27.51 44.42
N SER A 12 4.99 26.53 43.55
CA SER A 12 6.26 26.46 42.86
C SER A 12 6.38 27.65 41.91
N ASN A 13 6.93 28.76 42.43
CA ASN A 13 7.32 29.91 41.63
C ASN A 13 8.46 29.51 40.69
N THR A 14 8.09 29.02 39.51
CA THR A 14 9.03 28.88 38.40
C THR A 14 9.29 30.30 37.88
N PRO A 15 10.52 30.81 37.89
CA PRO A 15 10.80 32.15 37.39
C PRO A 15 10.42 32.22 35.90
N VAL A 16 9.41 33.03 35.58
CA VAL A 16 9.04 33.35 34.21
C VAL A 16 10.13 34.27 33.68
N PHE A 17 11.11 33.70 32.98
CA PHE A 17 12.10 34.47 32.24
C PHE A 17 11.40 35.20 31.08
N THR A 18 11.10 36.48 31.29
CA THR A 18 10.57 37.34 30.24
C THR A 18 11.73 37.78 29.34
N LEU A 19 12.07 36.98 28.34
CA LEU A 19 13.06 37.35 27.32
C LEU A 19 12.65 38.65 26.62
N THR A 20 13.55 39.64 26.60
CA THR A 20 13.35 40.89 25.86
C THR A 20 13.81 40.74 24.40
N ALA A 21 13.34 41.63 23.52
CA ALA A 21 13.77 41.65 22.12
C ALA A 21 15.29 41.94 21.97
N ALA A 22 15.89 42.64 22.94
CA ALA A 22 17.32 42.88 23.01
C ALA A 22 18.09 41.59 23.32
N ASP A 23 17.60 40.78 24.25
CA ASP A 23 18.20 39.47 24.59
C ASP A 23 18.19 38.53 23.38
N ILE A 24 17.10 38.51 22.61
CA ILE A 24 16.97 37.72 21.38
C ILE A 24 17.98 38.19 20.31
N THR A 25 18.21 39.51 20.21
CA THR A 25 19.14 40.07 19.23
C THR A 25 20.59 39.72 19.58
N LYS A 26 20.96 39.85 20.87
CA LYS A 26 22.27 39.45 21.38
C LYS A 26 22.52 37.94 21.24
N ALA A 27 21.50 37.13 21.49
CA ALA A 27 21.57 35.67 21.28
C ALA A 27 21.83 35.29 19.82
N LYS A 28 21.32 36.07 18.85
CA LYS A 28 21.56 35.87 17.41
C LYS A 28 23.01 36.10 16.99
N GLU A 29 23.67 37.07 17.63
CA GLU A 29 25.07 37.42 17.40
C GLU A 29 25.98 36.33 17.96
N ASN A 30 25.78 35.92 19.22
CA ASN A 30 26.60 34.88 19.88
C ASN A 30 26.46 33.48 19.25
N LEU A 31 25.33 33.19 18.61
CA LEU A 31 25.10 31.97 17.82
C LEU A 31 26.14 31.75 16.71
N GLY A 32 26.78 32.83 16.23
CA GLY A 32 27.83 32.75 15.22
C GLY A 32 29.18 32.25 15.74
N ASP A 33 29.48 32.48 17.02
CA ASP A 33 30.86 32.43 17.51
C ASP A 33 31.14 31.26 18.48
N GLU A 34 30.15 30.74 19.22
CA GLU A 34 30.42 29.81 20.33
C GLU A 34 29.95 28.36 20.14
N THR A 35 29.12 28.04 19.14
CA THR A 35 28.51 26.70 19.04
C THR A 35 28.93 25.95 17.79
N GLN A 36 29.85 25.00 17.95
CA GLN A 36 30.19 23.98 16.96
C GLN A 36 29.01 23.01 16.76
N TYR A 37 27.97 23.43 16.04
CA TYR A 37 26.91 22.52 15.64
C TYR A 37 27.39 21.67 14.45
N LYS A 38 27.19 20.36 14.52
CA LYS A 38 27.25 19.52 13.33
C LYS A 38 26.14 19.98 12.37
N HIS A 39 26.53 20.41 11.17
CA HIS A 39 25.58 20.80 10.14
C HIS A 39 24.73 19.61 9.70
N LEU A 40 23.48 19.88 9.31
CA LEU A 40 22.63 18.90 8.65
C LEU A 40 23.27 18.53 7.31
N LEU A 41 23.57 17.25 7.14
CA LEU A 41 24.18 16.72 5.93
C LEU A 41 23.18 16.75 4.77
N GLU A 42 23.69 16.89 3.55
CA GLU A 42 22.88 16.89 2.32
C GLU A 42 22.00 15.64 2.17
N ASN A 43 22.44 14.50 2.69
CA ASN A 43 21.68 13.25 2.61
C ASN A 43 20.66 13.07 3.74
N GLY A 44 20.66 13.94 4.76
CA GLY A 44 19.78 13.87 5.92
C GLY A 44 20.07 12.76 6.92
N SER A 45 21.19 12.03 6.78
CA SER A 45 21.53 10.89 7.66
C SER A 45 21.64 11.27 9.14
N ASN A 46 21.98 12.52 9.44
CA ASN A 46 22.04 13.05 10.80
C ASN A 46 20.80 13.90 11.18
N PHE A 47 19.69 13.83 10.43
CA PHE A 47 18.52 14.71 10.64
C PHE A 47 17.94 14.63 12.06
N ILE A 48 17.84 13.44 12.63
CA ILE A 48 17.30 13.24 13.99
C ILE A 48 18.22 13.87 15.05
N GLU A 49 19.54 13.64 14.94
CA GLU A 49 20.54 14.25 15.84
C GLU A 49 20.55 15.78 15.69
N TRP A 50 20.53 16.26 14.44
CA TRP A 50 20.46 17.68 14.11
C TRP A 50 19.20 18.34 14.68
N LYS A 51 18.01 17.75 14.50
CA LYS A 51 16.75 18.26 15.08
C LYS A 51 16.83 18.34 16.61
N LYS A 52 17.40 17.33 17.28
CA LYS A 52 17.63 17.36 18.74
C LYS A 52 18.58 18.49 19.14
N ASN A 53 19.67 18.68 18.40
CA ASN A 53 20.64 19.75 18.66
C ASN A 53 20.06 21.14 18.46
N THR A 54 19.28 21.37 17.40
CA THR A 54 18.59 22.65 17.17
C THR A 54 17.51 22.91 18.21
N THR A 55 16.78 21.89 18.69
CA THR A 55 15.86 22.05 19.85
C THR A 55 16.59 22.53 21.09
N ARG A 56 17.77 21.96 21.40
CA ARG A 56 18.58 22.38 22.56
C ARG A 56 19.07 23.81 22.39
N ALA A 57 19.54 24.16 21.20
CA ALA A 57 19.95 25.53 20.86
C ALA A 57 18.79 26.51 21.09
N LEU A 58 17.62 26.25 20.52
CA LEU A 58 16.46 27.12 20.70
C LEU A 58 16.00 27.21 22.15
N LYS A 59 16.04 26.11 22.89
CA LYS A 59 15.75 26.15 24.33
C LYS A 59 16.70 27.11 25.06
N ALA A 60 17.99 27.12 24.73
CA ALA A 60 18.95 28.02 25.34
C ALA A 60 18.74 29.49 24.90
N LEU A 61 18.38 29.72 23.64
CA LEU A 61 18.31 31.05 23.05
C LEU A 61 16.99 31.79 23.34
N ILE A 62 15.86 31.07 23.31
CA ILE A 62 14.51 31.66 23.44
C ILE A 62 13.71 31.06 24.60
N GLY A 63 14.30 30.17 25.40
CA GLY A 63 13.65 29.58 26.57
C GLY A 63 12.52 28.61 26.26
N ILE A 64 12.25 28.30 24.99
CA ILE A 64 11.13 27.41 24.59
C ILE A 64 11.61 25.97 24.53
N LYS A 65 11.01 25.12 25.37
CA LYS A 65 11.21 23.67 25.33
C LYS A 65 10.38 23.07 24.20
N ASN A 66 10.96 22.14 23.44
CA ASN A 66 10.29 21.40 22.37
C ASN A 66 9.66 22.30 21.29
N TYR A 67 10.37 23.35 20.88
CA TYR A 67 9.88 24.35 19.92
C TYR A 67 9.32 23.73 18.63
N TRP A 68 9.98 22.71 18.08
CA TRP A 68 9.55 22.04 16.85
C TRP A 68 8.30 21.17 17.01
N ASP A 69 8.02 20.69 18.23
CA ASP A 69 6.90 19.77 18.45
C ASP A 69 5.63 20.52 18.91
N ASN A 70 5.79 21.75 19.41
CA ASN A 70 4.69 22.63 19.83
C ASN A 70 4.88 24.03 19.23
N PRO A 71 4.57 24.22 17.95
CA PRO A 71 4.72 25.52 17.29
C PRO A 71 3.83 26.55 17.99
N LEU A 72 4.44 27.64 18.44
CA LEU A 72 3.68 28.78 18.95
C LEU A 72 3.11 29.59 17.77
N PRO A 73 1.90 30.15 17.90
CA PRO A 73 1.37 31.05 16.89
C PRO A 73 2.31 32.25 16.71
N VAL A 74 2.43 32.74 15.47
CA VAL A 74 3.24 33.92 15.13
C VAL A 74 2.30 35.14 15.04
N SER A 75 1.72 35.52 16.18
CA SER A 75 0.68 36.56 16.25
C SER A 75 1.25 37.93 16.64
N ASN A 76 2.19 37.96 17.58
CA ASN A 76 2.76 39.19 18.13
C ASN A 76 4.23 39.41 17.71
N TYR A 77 4.76 40.59 18.06
CA TYR A 77 6.12 40.99 17.69
C TYR A 77 7.19 40.07 18.29
N ILE A 78 7.03 39.66 19.54
CA ILE A 78 8.00 38.78 20.23
C ILE A 78 8.03 37.40 19.59
N GLU A 79 6.86 36.86 19.23
CA GLU A 79 6.74 35.58 18.50
C GLU A 79 7.42 35.66 17.13
N ARG A 80 7.22 36.75 16.37
CA ARG A 80 7.93 36.97 15.09
C ARG A 80 9.45 36.99 15.26
N LYS A 81 9.95 37.60 16.34
CA LYS A 81 11.39 37.61 16.63
C LYS A 81 11.93 36.23 16.99
N ARG A 82 11.15 35.44 17.75
CA ARG A 82 11.49 34.05 18.09
C ARG A 82 11.51 33.14 16.86
N ASP A 83 10.49 33.25 16.01
CA ASP A 83 10.43 32.51 14.74
C ASP A 83 11.58 32.90 13.81
N GLY A 84 11.88 34.19 13.67
CA GLY A 84 13.03 34.67 12.90
C GLY A 84 14.38 34.17 13.43
N LEU A 85 14.53 34.02 14.76
CA LEU A 85 15.72 33.40 15.34
C LEU A 85 15.79 31.91 15.01
N ALA A 86 14.67 31.18 15.14
CA ALA A 86 14.59 29.77 14.78
C ALA A 86 14.91 29.53 13.31
N MET A 87 14.41 30.39 12.41
CA MET A 87 14.76 30.38 10.99
C MET A 87 16.26 30.62 10.78
N SER A 88 16.86 31.56 11.53
CA SER A 88 18.30 31.80 11.47
C SER A 88 19.13 30.60 11.93
N VAL A 89 18.65 29.84 12.93
CA VAL A 89 19.31 28.60 13.37
C VAL A 89 19.27 27.55 12.25
N ILE A 90 18.11 27.35 11.61
CA ILE A 90 18.01 26.45 10.45
C ILE A 90 19.01 26.87 9.36
N ASN A 91 18.93 28.12 8.89
CA ASN A 91 19.75 28.61 7.77
C ASN A 91 21.26 28.55 8.00
N LYS A 92 21.71 28.70 9.25
CA LYS A 92 23.13 28.59 9.61
C LYS A 92 23.59 27.13 9.78
N THR A 93 22.70 26.21 10.12
CA THR A 93 23.05 24.83 10.49
C THR A 93 22.70 23.80 9.42
N ILE A 94 22.13 24.19 8.29
CA ILE A 94 21.89 23.29 7.15
C ILE A 94 22.99 23.38 6.09
N HIS A 95 23.16 22.30 5.32
CA HIS A 95 24.00 22.32 4.13
C HIS A 95 23.47 23.30 3.08
N GLN A 96 24.36 23.92 2.30
CA GLN A 96 24.01 24.95 1.32
C GLN A 96 23.00 24.46 0.28
N THR A 97 23.09 23.20 -0.15
CA THR A 97 22.16 22.61 -1.14
C THR A 97 20.73 22.47 -0.62
N LEU A 98 20.55 22.43 0.70
CA LEU A 98 19.24 22.30 1.34
C LEU A 98 18.51 23.63 1.49
N LYS A 99 19.18 24.77 1.23
CA LYS A 99 18.52 26.09 1.33
C LYS A 99 17.35 26.22 0.38
N VAL A 100 17.47 25.65 -0.82
CA VAL A 100 16.38 25.58 -1.81
C VAL A 100 15.12 24.90 -1.25
N VAL A 101 15.26 23.98 -0.30
CA VAL A 101 14.12 23.29 0.35
C VAL A 101 13.41 24.21 1.35
N THR A 102 14.11 25.20 1.89
CA THR A 102 13.60 26.13 2.92
C THR A 102 13.28 27.52 2.41
N ASP A 103 13.66 27.87 1.18
CA ASP A 103 13.55 29.23 0.65
C ASP A 103 12.10 29.75 0.60
N ASP A 104 11.13 28.87 0.31
CA ASP A 104 9.70 29.21 0.25
C ASP A 104 8.99 29.20 1.62
N ALA A 105 9.71 28.91 2.71
CA ALA A 105 9.09 28.74 4.02
C ALA A 105 8.87 30.08 4.73
N ASN A 106 7.60 30.41 4.99
CA ASN A 106 7.21 31.64 5.69
C ASN A 106 7.48 31.63 7.21
N THR A 107 7.72 30.47 7.81
CA THR A 107 7.97 30.31 9.26
C THR A 107 9.03 29.25 9.49
N ALA A 108 9.70 29.30 10.65
CA ALA A 108 10.73 28.30 10.98
C ALA A 108 10.16 26.89 11.07
N ASN A 109 8.92 26.74 11.53
CA ASN A 109 8.24 25.44 11.54
C ASN A 109 7.94 24.93 10.13
N ASN A 110 7.50 25.79 9.21
CA ASN A 110 7.29 25.39 7.81
C ASN A 110 8.62 24.97 7.15
N ALA A 111 9.74 25.63 7.48
CA ALA A 111 11.05 25.25 7.00
C ALA A 111 11.48 23.89 7.56
N MET A 112 11.29 23.66 8.86
CA MET A 112 11.54 22.37 9.50
C MET A 112 10.69 21.25 8.89
N ASP A 113 9.40 21.48 8.65
CA ASP A 113 8.50 20.52 8.00
C ASP A 113 8.94 20.23 6.57
N SER A 114 9.38 21.24 5.83
CA SER A 114 9.87 21.08 4.45
C SER A 114 11.15 20.24 4.41
N LEU A 115 12.11 20.51 5.30
CA LEU A 115 13.32 19.69 5.47
C LEU A 115 12.96 18.26 5.87
N GLN A 116 12.07 18.08 6.85
CA GLN A 116 11.65 16.76 7.27
C GLN A 116 11.02 15.99 6.10
N ASN A 117 10.15 16.63 5.33
CA ASN A 117 9.52 16.02 4.15
C ASN A 117 10.50 15.74 3.01
N HIS A 118 11.57 16.53 2.87
CA HIS A 118 12.63 16.29 1.89
C HIS A 118 13.43 15.02 2.23
N PHE A 119 13.70 14.79 3.51
CA PHE A 119 14.44 13.60 3.96
C PHE A 119 13.59 12.36 4.22
N ARG A 120 12.26 12.52 4.30
CA ARG A 120 11.32 11.39 4.37
C ARG A 120 11.37 10.58 3.08
N LYS A 121 12.32 9.65 3.03
CA LYS A 121 12.48 8.67 1.97
C LYS A 121 11.77 7.39 2.39
N GLY A 122 10.50 7.28 2.02
CA GLY A 122 9.83 5.99 1.99
C GLY A 122 8.47 5.95 2.68
N GLY A 123 7.58 5.17 2.07
CA GLY A 123 6.30 4.79 2.66
C GLY A 123 6.44 3.56 3.56
N ARG A 124 5.35 2.80 3.67
CA ARG A 124 5.27 1.56 4.41
C ARG A 124 6.31 0.53 3.96
N THR A 125 6.62 0.43 2.67
CA THR A 125 7.63 -0.53 2.18
C THR A 125 8.99 -0.29 2.84
N ALA A 126 9.44 0.96 2.91
CA ALA A 126 10.72 1.31 3.54
C ALA A 126 10.68 1.12 5.06
N GLN A 127 9.57 1.50 5.71
CA GLN A 127 9.38 1.25 7.13
C GLN A 127 9.46 -0.24 7.46
N PHE A 128 8.81 -1.08 6.65
CA PHE A 128 8.78 -2.52 6.85
C PHE A 128 10.15 -3.14 6.60
N SER A 129 10.88 -2.75 5.56
CA SER A 129 12.22 -3.30 5.29
C SER A 129 13.25 -2.96 6.37
N LEU A 130 13.19 -1.74 6.93
CA LEU A 130 14.05 -1.35 8.05
C LEU A 130 13.69 -2.08 9.33
N PHE A 131 12.39 -2.28 9.58
CA PHE A 131 11.94 -3.07 10.72
C PHE A 131 12.31 -4.54 10.58
N ASP A 132 12.19 -5.11 9.38
CA ASP A 132 12.63 -6.46 9.05
C ASP A 132 14.14 -6.63 9.27
N LYS A 133 14.93 -5.64 8.85
CA LYS A 133 16.38 -5.58 9.14
C LYS A 133 16.65 -5.56 10.65
N LEU A 134 15.87 -4.80 11.43
CA LEU A 134 16.03 -4.71 12.89
C LEU A 134 15.75 -6.04 13.58
N ILE A 135 14.66 -6.75 13.24
CA ILE A 135 14.30 -8.02 13.88
C ILE A 135 15.27 -9.16 13.52
N HIS A 136 15.89 -9.10 12.34
CA HIS A 136 16.87 -10.07 11.88
C HIS A 136 18.30 -9.74 12.34
N LEU A 137 18.53 -8.56 12.92
CA LEU A 137 19.81 -8.20 13.48
C LEU A 137 20.09 -9.03 14.73
N ARG A 138 21.04 -9.97 14.63
CA ARG A 138 21.49 -10.83 15.74
C ARG A 138 22.88 -10.42 16.17
N LEU A 139 23.14 -10.46 17.48
CA LEU A 139 24.49 -10.25 18.02
C LEU A 139 25.36 -11.44 17.66
N ASN A 140 26.44 -11.18 16.90
CA ASN A 140 27.49 -12.15 16.66
C ASN A 140 28.75 -11.72 17.41
N LEU A 141 29.02 -12.40 18.54
CA LEU A 141 30.16 -12.08 19.41
C LEU A 141 31.52 -12.35 18.75
N ASN A 142 31.56 -13.12 17.66
CA ASN A 142 32.80 -13.42 16.93
C ASN A 142 33.17 -12.32 15.92
N GLU A 143 32.21 -11.48 15.52
CA GLU A 143 32.37 -10.51 14.43
C GLU A 143 32.23 -9.05 14.89
N SER A 144 31.56 -8.81 16.01
CA SER A 144 31.12 -7.47 16.40
C SER A 144 31.21 -7.28 17.90
N GLU A 145 31.88 -6.21 18.33
CA GLU A 145 31.81 -5.75 19.72
C GLU A 145 30.37 -5.33 20.08
N MET A 146 30.00 -5.48 21.34
CA MET A 146 28.67 -5.13 21.83
C MET A 146 28.33 -3.64 21.59
N ILE A 147 29.30 -2.74 21.72
CA ILE A 147 29.12 -1.30 21.50
C ILE A 147 28.78 -1.01 20.03
N THR A 148 29.48 -1.67 19.10
CA THR A 148 29.20 -1.55 17.66
C THR A 148 27.82 -2.09 17.32
N HIS A 149 27.44 -3.23 17.91
CA HIS A 149 26.10 -3.80 17.71
C HIS A 149 24.99 -2.86 18.20
N MET A 150 25.14 -2.26 19.39
CA MET A 150 24.19 -1.27 19.91
C MET A 150 24.12 -0.03 19.01
N SER A 151 25.27 0.45 18.53
CA SER A 151 25.33 1.59 17.59
C SER A 151 24.59 1.29 16.29
N ASN A 152 24.67 0.05 15.78
CA ASN A 152 23.93 -0.39 14.60
C ASN A 152 22.41 -0.43 14.85
N ILE A 153 21.97 -0.86 16.03
CA ILE A 153 20.56 -0.81 16.44
C ILE A 153 20.07 0.64 16.45
N ASP A 154 20.80 1.53 17.11
CA ASP A 154 20.45 2.96 17.20
C ASP A 154 20.40 3.63 15.83
N ALA A 155 21.30 3.24 14.92
CA ALA A 155 21.30 3.71 13.53
C ALA A 155 20.03 3.26 12.78
N ILE A 156 19.65 1.97 12.88
CA ILE A 156 18.43 1.46 12.22
C ILE A 156 17.18 2.12 12.82
N ILE A 157 17.10 2.29 14.14
CA ILE A 157 15.97 2.97 14.78
C ILE A 157 15.87 4.42 14.30
N SER A 158 17.00 5.13 14.24
CA SER A 158 17.05 6.49 13.71
C SER A 158 16.61 6.56 12.24
N GLU A 159 16.97 5.57 11.44
CA GLU A 159 16.55 5.45 10.05
C GLU A 159 15.02 5.20 9.96
N ILE A 160 14.46 4.31 10.77
CA ILE A 160 13.01 4.08 10.88
C ILE A 160 12.29 5.39 11.22
N GLU A 161 12.74 6.11 12.23
CA GLU A 161 12.15 7.40 12.63
C GLU A 161 12.24 8.45 11.52
N SER A 162 13.33 8.43 10.72
CA SER A 162 13.52 9.35 9.59
C SER A 162 12.48 9.16 8.48
N THR A 163 11.92 7.95 8.34
CA THR A 163 10.80 7.68 7.40
C THR A 163 9.47 8.30 7.86
N GLY A 164 9.43 8.91 9.04
CA GLY A 164 8.22 9.45 9.65
C GLY A 164 7.43 8.42 10.46
N PHE A 165 7.99 7.22 10.67
CA PHE A 165 7.41 6.22 11.56
C PHE A 165 7.36 6.72 13.00
N THR A 166 6.24 6.51 13.69
CA THR A 166 6.10 6.82 15.11
C THR A 166 5.88 5.55 15.94
N TRP A 167 6.59 5.46 17.06
CA TRP A 167 6.52 4.32 17.98
C TRP A 167 5.26 4.35 18.83
N THR A 168 4.10 4.12 18.20
CA THR A 168 2.81 3.97 18.88
C THR A 168 2.39 2.52 18.97
N SER A 169 1.49 2.20 19.92
CA SER A 169 0.91 0.86 20.05
C SER A 169 0.31 0.36 18.72
N ASP A 170 -0.35 1.25 17.98
CA ASP A 170 -0.98 0.93 16.71
C ASP A 170 0.04 0.64 15.61
N SER A 171 1.06 1.49 15.47
CA SER A 171 2.10 1.35 14.44
C SER A 171 2.92 0.08 14.63
N VAL A 172 3.24 -0.27 15.87
CA VAL A 172 3.97 -1.48 16.24
C VAL A 172 3.12 -2.74 16.01
N LYS A 173 1.85 -2.74 16.44
CA LYS A 173 0.93 -3.86 16.15
C LYS A 173 0.75 -4.07 14.65
N GLY A 174 0.66 -2.99 13.88
CA GLY A 174 0.57 -3.05 12.43
C GLY A 174 1.78 -3.74 11.79
N LEU A 175 2.99 -3.44 12.27
CA LEU A 175 4.22 -4.12 11.80
C LEU A 175 4.22 -5.61 12.16
N PHE A 176 3.85 -5.95 13.41
CA PHE A 176 3.79 -7.34 13.84
C PHE A 176 2.79 -8.16 13.04
N TYR A 177 1.63 -7.59 12.69
CA TYR A 177 0.68 -8.28 11.82
C TYR A 177 1.28 -8.60 10.46
N GLN A 178 2.03 -7.68 9.88
CA GLN A 178 2.65 -7.90 8.57
C GLN A 178 3.82 -8.90 8.62
N ILE A 179 4.60 -8.95 9.71
CA ILE A 179 5.67 -9.95 9.88
C ILE A 179 5.13 -11.38 9.85
N HIS A 180 3.94 -11.59 10.42
CA HIS A 180 3.33 -12.92 10.47
C HIS A 180 2.54 -13.28 9.20
N MET A 181 2.59 -12.43 8.16
CA MET A 181 2.00 -12.72 6.86
C MET A 181 3.04 -13.25 5.87
N PRO A 182 2.64 -14.07 4.88
CA PRO A 182 3.50 -14.48 3.78
C PRO A 182 4.12 -13.28 3.04
N ALA A 183 5.32 -13.47 2.50
CA ALA A 183 6.08 -12.39 1.86
C ALA A 183 5.34 -11.78 0.66
N GLU A 184 4.63 -12.61 -0.11
CA GLU A 184 3.82 -12.21 -1.26
C GLU A 184 2.68 -11.27 -0.84
N MET A 185 1.98 -11.63 0.23
CA MET A 185 0.91 -10.83 0.80
C MET A 185 1.45 -9.50 1.36
N THR A 186 2.56 -9.54 2.09
CA THR A 186 3.17 -8.34 2.68
C THR A 186 3.60 -7.33 1.63
N LYS A 187 4.11 -7.79 0.48
CA LYS A 187 4.46 -6.94 -0.66
C LYS A 187 3.25 -6.17 -1.20
N GLU A 188 2.12 -6.85 -1.43
CA GLU A 188 0.91 -6.20 -1.94
C GLU A 188 0.24 -5.30 -0.90
N ILE A 189 0.26 -5.69 0.38
CA ILE A 189 -0.21 -4.82 1.48
C ILE A 189 0.61 -3.54 1.52
N ASN A 190 1.94 -3.64 1.47
CA ASN A 190 2.82 -2.48 1.51
C ASN A 190 2.57 -1.55 0.31
N LYS A 191 2.36 -2.10 -0.89
CA LYS A 191 1.99 -1.34 -2.08
C LYS A 191 0.67 -0.60 -1.92
N GLU A 192 -0.36 -1.25 -1.38
CA GLU A 192 -1.67 -0.63 -1.11
C GLU A 192 -1.57 0.49 -0.06
N LEU A 193 -0.74 0.31 0.97
CA LEU A 193 -0.49 1.32 1.99
C LEU A 193 0.36 2.48 1.44
N ASP A 194 1.37 2.20 0.62
CA ASP A 194 2.19 3.22 -0.05
C ASP A 194 1.36 4.11 -0.99
N ASN A 195 0.38 3.54 -1.69
CA ASN A 195 -0.54 4.31 -2.53
C ASN A 195 -1.42 5.29 -1.71
N LYS A 196 -1.62 5.01 -0.43
CA LYS A 196 -2.37 5.85 0.52
C LYS A 196 -1.44 6.72 1.37
N TYR A 197 -0.14 6.70 1.11
CA TYR A 197 0.84 7.41 1.90
C TYR A 197 0.67 8.92 1.70
N ASP A 198 0.33 9.61 2.78
CA ASP A 198 0.31 11.06 2.83
C ASP A 198 1.58 11.57 3.55
N LYS A 199 2.36 12.41 2.86
CA LYS A 199 3.55 13.05 3.45
C LYS A 199 3.21 13.88 4.69
N LYS A 200 1.98 14.41 4.80
CA LYS A 200 1.51 15.18 5.96
C LYS A 200 1.11 14.28 7.13
N SER A 201 0.73 13.02 6.86
CA SER A 201 0.34 12.04 7.86
C SER A 201 1.00 10.69 7.58
N PRO A 202 2.33 10.56 7.80
CA PRO A 202 3.10 9.36 7.47
C PRO A 202 2.79 8.15 8.36
N ASN A 203 1.91 8.33 9.35
CA ASN A 203 1.53 7.31 10.33
C ASN A 203 0.37 6.48 9.83
N PHE A 204 0.66 5.23 9.48
CA PHE A 204 -0.36 4.21 9.24
C PHE A 204 -1.01 3.79 10.56
N LYS A 205 -2.35 3.87 10.63
CA LYS A 205 -3.09 3.38 11.78
C LYS A 205 -3.29 1.87 11.64
N LEU A 206 -3.49 1.19 12.76
CA LEU A 206 -3.74 -0.26 12.76
C LEU A 206 -4.94 -0.65 11.90
N LYS A 207 -5.97 0.21 11.86
CA LYS A 207 -7.15 0.01 11.00
C LYS A 207 -6.80 -0.02 9.51
N ASP A 208 -5.82 0.77 9.07
CA ASP A 208 -5.44 0.89 7.67
C ASP A 208 -4.71 -0.37 7.23
N VAL A 209 -3.82 -0.89 8.11
CA VAL A 209 -3.13 -2.17 7.90
C VAL A 209 -4.14 -3.33 7.84
N LYS A 210 -5.08 -3.40 8.80
CA LYS A 210 -6.14 -4.43 8.78
C LYS A 210 -6.99 -4.36 7.52
N ALA A 211 -7.37 -3.17 7.09
CA ALA A 211 -8.16 -2.97 5.88
C ALA A 211 -7.38 -3.43 4.63
N ALA A 212 -6.08 -3.10 4.53
CA ALA A 212 -5.23 -3.55 3.42
C ALA A 212 -5.12 -5.09 3.38
N ILE A 213 -4.95 -5.75 4.54
CA ILE A 213 -4.96 -7.22 4.65
C ILE A 213 -6.29 -7.79 4.16
N GLN A 214 -7.42 -7.23 4.62
CA GLN A 214 -8.76 -7.70 4.22
C GLN A 214 -9.02 -7.52 2.73
N ILE A 215 -8.61 -6.39 2.16
CA ILE A 215 -8.71 -6.13 0.71
C ILE A 215 -7.92 -7.16 -0.07
N TYR A 216 -6.68 -7.47 0.35
CA TYR A 216 -5.87 -8.50 -0.32
C TYR A 216 -6.53 -9.88 -0.24
N LEU A 217 -6.99 -10.29 0.95
CA LEU A 217 -7.68 -11.57 1.14
C LEU A 217 -8.96 -11.68 0.30
N ALA A 218 -9.72 -10.59 0.19
CA ALA A 218 -10.92 -10.55 -0.64
C ALA A 218 -10.57 -10.71 -2.13
N ARG A 219 -9.51 -10.02 -2.61
CA ARG A 219 -9.02 -10.15 -4.00
C ARG A 219 -8.55 -11.57 -4.32
N GLU A 220 -7.78 -12.20 -3.44
CA GLU A 220 -7.32 -13.59 -3.59
C GLU A 220 -8.49 -14.58 -3.62
N LYS A 221 -9.49 -14.38 -2.76
CA LYS A 221 -10.70 -15.19 -2.75
C LYS A 221 -11.46 -15.09 -4.07
N THR A 222 -11.70 -13.87 -4.56
CA THR A 222 -12.38 -13.66 -5.85
C THR A 222 -11.57 -14.19 -7.03
N ALA A 223 -10.25 -14.07 -7.01
CA ALA A 223 -9.38 -14.64 -8.05
C ALA A 223 -9.45 -16.18 -8.05
N SER A 224 -9.39 -16.80 -6.88
CA SER A 224 -9.52 -18.26 -6.72
C SER A 224 -10.89 -18.77 -7.17
N GLU A 225 -11.96 -18.06 -6.83
CA GLU A 225 -13.33 -18.38 -7.28
C GLU A 225 -13.44 -18.26 -8.81
N THR A 226 -12.87 -17.20 -9.41
CA THR A 226 -12.88 -17.00 -10.86
C THR A 226 -12.13 -18.12 -11.58
N ILE A 227 -10.94 -18.51 -11.09
CA ILE A 227 -10.16 -19.62 -11.65
C ILE A 227 -10.94 -20.94 -11.55
N THR A 228 -11.61 -21.18 -10.42
CA THR A 228 -12.42 -22.39 -10.23
C THR A 228 -13.60 -22.44 -11.19
N ILE A 229 -14.30 -21.31 -11.39
CA ILE A 229 -15.39 -21.19 -12.35
C ILE A 229 -14.88 -21.39 -13.78
N SER A 230 -13.76 -20.78 -14.15
CA SER A 230 -13.15 -20.95 -15.47
C SER A 230 -12.76 -22.42 -15.72
N ASN A 231 -12.12 -23.09 -14.75
CA ASN A 231 -11.75 -24.50 -14.88
C ASN A 231 -12.98 -25.42 -14.98
N LEU A 232 -14.02 -25.17 -14.19
CA LEU A 232 -15.29 -25.91 -14.29
C LEU A 232 -15.95 -25.69 -15.65
N SER A 233 -15.97 -24.45 -16.14
CA SER A 233 -16.50 -24.12 -17.48
C SER A 233 -15.74 -24.87 -18.56
N THR A 234 -14.40 -24.87 -18.50
CA THR A 234 -13.55 -25.60 -19.47
C THR A 234 -13.80 -27.10 -19.41
N GLN A 235 -13.95 -27.69 -18.23
CA GLN A 235 -14.26 -29.12 -18.07
C GLN A 235 -15.65 -29.47 -18.63
N VAL A 236 -16.66 -28.65 -18.34
CA VAL A 236 -18.01 -28.83 -18.88
C VAL A 236 -18.00 -28.74 -20.41
N GLU A 237 -17.26 -27.79 -20.96
CA GLU A 237 -17.12 -27.62 -22.41
C GLU A 237 -16.37 -28.79 -23.06
N THR A 238 -15.32 -29.32 -22.44
CA THR A 238 -14.62 -30.52 -22.93
C THR A 238 -15.46 -31.79 -22.83
N ILE A 239 -16.36 -31.90 -21.85
CA ILE A 239 -17.29 -33.03 -21.73
C ILE A 239 -18.45 -32.92 -22.72
N LEU A 240 -18.97 -31.70 -22.95
CA LEU A 240 -20.12 -31.49 -23.83
C LEU A 240 -19.74 -31.47 -25.31
N GLN A 241 -18.53 -31.04 -25.69
CA GLN A 241 -18.09 -30.99 -27.09
C GLN A 241 -18.25 -32.33 -27.82
N PRO A 242 -17.77 -33.47 -27.29
CA PRO A 242 -17.94 -34.78 -27.93
C PRO A 242 -19.40 -35.20 -28.04
N VAL A 243 -20.23 -34.86 -27.05
CA VAL A 243 -21.66 -35.18 -27.05
C VAL A 243 -22.39 -34.38 -28.11
N ILE A 244 -22.11 -33.09 -28.22
CA ILE A 244 -22.66 -32.23 -29.27
C ILE A 244 -22.21 -32.73 -30.65
N HIS A 245 -20.95 -33.12 -30.80
CA HIS A 245 -20.43 -33.67 -32.06
C HIS A 245 -21.15 -34.98 -32.45
N ALA A 246 -21.32 -35.91 -31.51
CA ALA A 246 -22.03 -37.16 -31.75
C ALA A 246 -23.51 -36.96 -32.08
N LEU A 247 -24.17 -35.99 -31.45
CA LEU A 247 -25.56 -35.62 -31.75
C LEU A 247 -25.71 -35.00 -33.14
N LEU A 248 -24.74 -34.17 -33.56
CA LEU A 248 -24.70 -33.61 -34.91
C LEU A 248 -24.46 -34.70 -35.96
N GLU A 249 -23.48 -35.58 -35.77
CA GLU A 249 -23.20 -36.71 -36.67
C GLU A 249 -24.40 -37.68 -36.80
N THR A 250 -25.08 -37.98 -35.69
CA THR A 250 -26.29 -38.82 -35.73
C THR A 250 -27.44 -38.14 -36.46
N SER A 251 -27.59 -36.81 -36.33
CA SER A 251 -28.59 -36.06 -37.09
C SER A 251 -28.31 -36.05 -38.60
N GLU A 252 -27.04 -35.91 -39.00
CA GLU A 252 -26.63 -35.96 -40.40
C GLU A 252 -26.86 -37.37 -40.98
N ASN A 253 -26.48 -38.42 -40.25
CA ASN A 253 -26.71 -39.80 -40.67
C ASN A 253 -28.22 -40.14 -40.81
N GLN A 254 -29.07 -39.64 -39.91
CA GLN A 254 -30.52 -39.80 -40.04
C GLN A 254 -31.08 -39.06 -41.26
N SER A 255 -30.55 -37.89 -41.60
CA SER A 255 -30.91 -37.15 -42.81
C SER A 255 -30.55 -37.94 -44.07
N TYR A 256 -29.34 -38.49 -44.14
CA TYR A 256 -28.91 -39.33 -45.26
C TYR A 256 -29.75 -40.60 -45.39
N GLU A 257 -30.11 -41.26 -44.28
CA GLU A 257 -30.95 -42.45 -44.32
C GLU A 257 -32.38 -42.11 -44.80
N MET A 258 -32.92 -40.96 -44.37
CA MET A 258 -34.23 -40.49 -44.80
C MET A 258 -34.23 -40.16 -46.31
N GLU A 259 -33.20 -39.51 -46.82
CA GLU A 259 -33.00 -39.29 -48.26
C GLU A 259 -32.85 -40.59 -49.05
N ALA A 260 -32.11 -41.57 -48.52
CA ALA A 260 -31.95 -42.87 -49.17
C ALA A 260 -33.30 -43.61 -49.26
N ARG A 261 -34.11 -43.54 -48.21
CA ARG A 261 -35.47 -44.11 -48.19
C ARG A 261 -36.40 -43.42 -49.19
N THR A 262 -36.39 -42.09 -49.30
CA THR A 262 -37.20 -41.39 -50.30
C THR A 262 -36.78 -41.73 -51.73
N ARG A 263 -35.48 -41.78 -52.04
CA ARG A 263 -34.99 -42.22 -53.37
C ARG A 263 -35.37 -43.66 -53.68
N ALA A 264 -35.35 -44.56 -52.70
CA ALA A 264 -35.74 -45.96 -52.88
C ALA A 264 -37.25 -46.09 -53.16
N LEU A 265 -38.08 -45.32 -52.45
CA LEU A 265 -39.52 -45.24 -52.69
C LEU A 265 -39.85 -44.70 -54.09
N ASP A 266 -39.15 -43.66 -54.54
CA ASP A 266 -39.33 -43.13 -55.90
C ASP A 266 -38.93 -44.14 -56.98
N LYS A 267 -37.82 -44.86 -56.80
CA LYS A 267 -37.44 -45.96 -57.70
C LYS A 267 -38.48 -47.08 -57.73
N ALA A 268 -39.04 -47.45 -56.57
CA ALA A 268 -40.10 -48.45 -56.50
C ALA A 268 -41.35 -47.98 -57.25
N ARG A 269 -41.75 -46.71 -57.09
CA ARG A 269 -42.88 -46.10 -57.78
C ARG A 269 -42.71 -46.05 -59.31
N GLN A 270 -41.49 -45.78 -59.79
CA GLN A 270 -41.16 -45.84 -61.23
C GLN A 270 -41.29 -47.26 -61.81
N ARG A 271 -40.89 -48.29 -61.04
CA ARG A 271 -41.04 -49.70 -61.45
C ARG A 271 -42.51 -50.12 -61.56
N THR A 272 -43.35 -49.74 -60.61
CA THR A 272 -44.81 -50.05 -60.65
C THR A 272 -45.49 -49.38 -61.85
N THR A 273 -45.04 -48.19 -62.26
CA THR A 273 -45.58 -47.47 -63.42
C THR A 273 -45.18 -48.11 -64.76
N THR A 274 -44.08 -48.89 -64.79
CA THR A 274 -43.60 -49.57 -66.01
C THR A 274 -44.34 -50.88 -66.29
N ILE A 275 -44.91 -51.54 -65.27
CA ILE A 275 -45.63 -52.81 -65.40
C ILE A 275 -47.08 -52.60 -65.90
N ALA A 276 -47.65 -51.39 -65.76
CA ALA A 276 -49.00 -51.07 -66.22
C ALA A 276 -49.10 -50.72 -67.73
N ARG A 277 -48.07 -51.03 -68.53
CA ARG A 277 -48.11 -50.92 -70.00
C ARG A 277 -47.83 -52.28 -70.65
N LEU A 278 -48.68 -53.27 -70.38
CA LEU A 278 -48.76 -54.46 -71.21
C LEU A 278 -49.86 -54.27 -72.27
N PRO A 279 -49.57 -54.52 -73.55
CA PRO A 279 -50.55 -54.37 -74.62
C PRO A 279 -51.61 -55.48 -74.56
N TYR A 280 -52.87 -55.07 -74.61
CA TYR A 280 -54.03 -55.92 -74.85
C TYR A 280 -53.84 -56.72 -76.15
N VAL A 281 -53.63 -58.03 -76.05
CA VAL A 281 -53.66 -58.94 -77.20
C VAL A 281 -55.01 -59.66 -77.22
N ASN A 282 -55.78 -59.36 -78.26
CA ASN A 282 -57.02 -60.02 -78.64
C ASN A 282 -56.78 -61.51 -78.95
N ALA A 283 -57.55 -62.40 -78.33
CA ALA A 283 -57.73 -63.76 -78.82
C ALA A 283 -59.22 -64.15 -78.75
N ARG A 284 -59.72 -64.53 -79.93
CA ARG A 284 -61.10 -64.83 -80.32
C ARG A 284 -61.22 -66.36 -80.45
N ILE A 285 -62.44 -66.89 -80.27
CA ILE A 285 -62.96 -68.16 -80.87
C ILE A 285 -62.44 -69.44 -80.14
N CYS A 286 -63.19 -70.51 -79.84
CA CYS A 286 -64.34 -71.15 -80.47
C CYS A 286 -65.15 -72.01 -79.48
N CYS A 287 -66.46 -72.14 -79.73
CA CYS A 287 -67.41 -73.06 -79.08
C CYS A 287 -67.11 -74.54 -79.34
N ARG A 288 -67.48 -75.43 -78.38
CA ARG A 288 -68.23 -76.66 -78.70
C ARG A 288 -68.98 -77.23 -77.50
N ARG A 289 -70.10 -77.85 -77.84
CA ARG A 289 -71.27 -78.27 -77.08
C ARG A 289 -71.34 -79.81 -77.10
N SER A 290 -71.65 -80.44 -75.98
CA SER A 290 -72.21 -81.81 -75.87
C SER A 290 -72.73 -81.93 -74.43
N GLU A 291 -74.02 -81.71 -74.17
CA GLU A 291 -75.10 -82.70 -74.19
C GLU A 291 -74.90 -83.87 -73.22
N GLY A 292 -75.84 -83.93 -72.29
CA GLY A 292 -76.04 -84.86 -71.18
C GLY A 292 -77.17 -84.31 -70.33
#